data_AF-A0A0W8FHX4-F1
#
_entry.id   AF-A0A0W8FHX4-F1
#
_cell.length_a   1.000
_cell.length_b   1.000
_cell.length_c   1.000
_cell.angle_alpha   90.00
_cell.angle_beta   90.00
_cell.angle_gamma   90.00
#
_symmetry.space_group_name_H-M   'P 1'
#
loop_
_entity.id
_entity.type
_entity.pdbx_description
1 polymer ?
#
loop_
_entity_poly.entity_id
_entity_poly.type
_entity_poly.pdbx_seq_one_letter_code
_entity_poly.pdbx_strand_id
1 'polypeptide(L)'
;MTDCEIHLNRRGINTIEPPAEVTVAPGETLDLRLINHGSPLHITLSSSNSGMFTDFFHENLFVRDEDRYAIPIREDAYAGFFDVSVITGYGACKASFRVIVQPPARAEEPVPEEARIPVRPARRRRFPLPAGMLLAASLLLYSSWLLFRLEALNYLAFLALLLGVFAVWYWQRS
;
A
#
# COMPACT_ATOMS: atom_id res chain seq x y z
N MET A 1 3.97 24.34 0.23
CA MET A 1 4.61 23.79 -0.98
C MET A 1 5.92 23.15 -0.54
N THR A 2 6.11 21.88 -0.84
CA THR A 2 7.25 21.09 -0.36
C THR A 2 8.18 20.79 -1.54
N ASP A 3 9.44 21.19 -1.46
CA ASP A 3 10.45 21.00 -2.53
C ASP A 3 11.23 19.69 -2.31
N CYS A 4 11.50 18.97 -3.39
CA CYS A 4 12.16 17.67 -3.39
C CYS A 4 13.14 17.57 -4.57
N GLU A 5 14.43 17.50 -4.27
CA GLU A 5 15.48 17.37 -5.29
C GLU A 5 15.77 15.91 -5.64
N ILE A 6 15.85 15.62 -6.94
CA ILE A 6 16.23 14.31 -7.48
C ILE A 6 17.40 14.52 -8.44
N HIS A 7 18.56 13.94 -8.12
CA HIS A 7 19.73 14.05 -8.99
C HIS A 7 19.80 12.88 -9.98
N LEU A 8 19.99 13.21 -11.24
CA LEU A 8 20.17 12.27 -12.35
C LEU A 8 21.61 12.35 -12.84
N ASN A 9 22.18 11.22 -13.23
CA ASN A 9 23.52 11.09 -13.79
C ASN A 9 24.69 11.62 -12.93
N ARG A 10 24.46 11.90 -11.64
CA ARG A 10 25.48 12.49 -10.76
C ARG A 10 26.64 11.54 -10.44
N ARG A 11 26.37 10.24 -10.29
CA ARG A 11 27.39 9.21 -9.99
C ARG A 11 27.76 8.33 -11.18
N GLY A 12 27.09 8.48 -12.32
CA GLY A 12 27.33 7.69 -13.52
C GLY A 12 26.15 7.73 -14.49
N ILE A 13 26.28 7.04 -15.62
CA ILE A 13 25.23 7.02 -16.65
C ILE A 13 23.97 6.33 -16.10
N ASN A 14 22.82 6.97 -16.28
CA ASN A 14 21.49 6.56 -15.80
C ASN A 14 21.35 6.43 -14.27
N THR A 15 22.30 6.92 -13.46
CA THR A 15 22.15 6.89 -12.00
C THR A 15 21.04 7.81 -11.53
N ILE A 16 20.27 7.37 -10.53
CA ILE A 16 19.15 8.12 -9.96
C ILE A 16 19.38 8.22 -8.45
N GLU A 17 19.38 9.43 -7.91
CA GLU A 17 19.55 9.71 -6.48
C GLU A 17 18.33 10.52 -5.98
N PRO A 18 17.23 9.84 -5.63
CA PRO A 18 16.10 10.47 -4.97
C PRO A 18 16.37 10.60 -3.44
N PRO A 19 15.61 11.43 -2.72
CA PRO A 19 15.62 11.39 -1.25
C PRO A 19 15.10 10.05 -0.74
N ALA A 20 15.30 9.73 0.54
CA ALA A 20 14.72 8.53 1.13
C ALA A 20 13.20 8.71 1.33
N GLU A 21 12.82 9.79 2.01
CA GLU A 21 11.44 10.12 2.34
C GLU A 21 11.23 11.64 2.25
N VAL A 22 10.02 12.05 1.89
CA VAL A 22 9.58 13.45 1.84
C VAL A 22 8.22 13.56 2.52
N THR A 23 8.05 14.56 3.37
CA THR A 23 6.80 14.77 4.11
C THR A 23 6.05 15.97 3.53
N VAL A 24 4.76 15.79 3.25
CA VAL A 24 3.89 16.82 2.65
C VAL A 24 2.57 16.90 3.40
N ALA A 25 1.99 18.10 3.53
CA ALA A 25 0.67 18.28 4.13
C ALA A 25 -0.45 18.12 3.08
N PRO A 26 -1.67 17.70 3.50
CA PRO A 26 -2.84 17.73 2.62
C PRO A 26 -3.08 19.13 2.04
N GLY A 27 -3.46 19.21 0.77
CA GLY A 27 -3.64 20.48 0.06
C GLY A 27 -2.36 21.17 -0.40
N GLU A 28 -1.18 20.64 -0.06
CA GLU A 28 0.08 21.16 -0.60
C GLU A 28 0.45 20.51 -1.94
N THR A 29 1.31 21.19 -2.67
CA THR A 29 2.00 20.62 -3.84
C THR A 29 3.40 20.17 -3.46
N LEU A 30 3.72 18.93 -3.85
CA LEU A 30 5.08 18.41 -3.86
C LEU A 30 5.75 18.81 -5.19
N ASP A 31 6.74 19.70 -5.14
CA ASP A 31 7.50 20.15 -6.29
C ASP A 31 8.76 19.28 -6.44
N LEU A 32 8.85 18.52 -7.52
CA LEU A 32 9.99 17.66 -7.83
C LEU A 32 10.97 18.42 -8.71
N ARG A 33 12.15 18.74 -8.17
CA ARG A 33 13.26 19.35 -8.93
C ARG A 33 14.20 18.28 -9.45
N LEU A 34 14.16 18.04 -10.76
CA LEU A 34 14.98 17.05 -11.44
C LEU A 34 16.24 17.71 -11.97
N ILE A 35 17.41 17.32 -11.44
CA ILE A 35 18.69 17.95 -11.76
C ILE A 35 19.58 16.93 -12.48
N ASN A 36 19.80 17.13 -13.78
CA ASN A 36 20.63 16.27 -14.60
C ASN A 36 22.08 16.75 -14.65
N HIS A 37 23.02 15.86 -14.31
CA HIS A 37 24.47 16.14 -14.34
C HIS A 37 25.16 15.55 -15.57
N GLY A 38 24.42 14.88 -16.46
CA GLY A 38 24.96 14.17 -17.61
C GLY A 38 24.30 14.56 -18.93
N SER A 39 24.31 13.64 -19.90
CA SER A 39 23.60 13.86 -21.17
C SER A 39 22.08 13.92 -20.96
N PRO A 40 21.34 14.66 -21.81
CA PRO A 40 19.88 14.69 -21.76
C PRO A 40 19.26 13.30 -21.81
N LEU A 41 18.22 13.08 -21.01
CA LEU A 41 17.57 11.77 -20.90
C LEU A 41 16.06 11.87 -20.79
N HIS A 42 15.38 10.82 -21.26
CA HIS A 42 13.98 10.58 -20.95
C HIS A 42 13.87 9.84 -19.62
N ILE A 43 12.96 10.31 -18.78
CA ILE A 43 12.61 9.66 -17.52
C ILE A 43 11.11 9.39 -17.49
N THR A 44 10.74 8.40 -16.69
CA THR A 44 9.35 8.12 -16.35
C THR A 44 9.18 8.25 -14.85
N LEU A 45 8.23 9.09 -14.42
CA LEU A 45 7.74 9.14 -13.06
C LEU A 45 6.49 8.27 -12.96
N SER A 46 6.37 7.44 -11.95
CA SER A 46 5.16 6.64 -11.73
C SER A 46 4.91 6.35 -10.26
N SER A 47 3.64 6.15 -9.91
CA SER A 47 3.21 5.73 -8.57
C SER A 47 2.05 4.73 -8.68
N SER A 48 2.12 3.66 -7.90
CA SER A 48 1.13 2.58 -7.89
C SER A 48 0.09 2.70 -6.78
N ASN A 49 0.34 3.52 -5.77
CA ASN A 49 -0.46 3.66 -4.55
C ASN A 49 -0.83 5.12 -4.23
N SER A 50 -0.67 6.03 -5.18
CA SER A 50 -0.95 7.47 -5.01
C SER A 50 -2.44 7.84 -5.08
N GLY A 51 -3.30 7.00 -5.65
CA GLY A 51 -4.67 7.39 -6.01
C GLY A 51 -5.55 7.89 -4.85
N MET A 52 -5.21 7.57 -3.59
CA MET A 52 -5.89 8.09 -2.41
C MET A 52 -5.43 9.50 -2.00
N PHE A 53 -4.30 9.97 -2.53
CA PHE A 53 -3.61 11.20 -2.13
C PHE A 53 -3.51 12.22 -3.27
N THR A 54 -3.41 11.77 -4.52
CA THR A 54 -3.21 12.62 -5.71
C THR A 54 -3.73 11.91 -6.96
N ASP A 55 -4.06 12.69 -8.00
CA ASP A 55 -4.40 12.17 -9.33
C ASP A 55 -3.16 11.78 -10.15
N PHE A 56 -1.97 12.12 -9.66
CA PHE A 56 -0.72 11.68 -10.27
C PHE A 56 -0.59 10.16 -10.23
N PHE A 57 -0.36 9.55 -11.39
CA PHE A 57 -0.09 8.11 -11.54
C PHE A 57 1.13 7.83 -12.43
N HIS A 58 1.32 8.61 -13.50
CA HIS A 58 2.37 8.41 -14.49
C HIS A 58 2.67 9.71 -15.24
N GLU A 59 3.96 9.99 -15.47
CA GLU A 59 4.43 11.08 -16.34
C GLU A 59 5.72 10.68 -17.07
N ASN A 60 5.90 11.16 -18.30
CA ASN A 60 7.15 11.00 -19.05
C ASN A 60 7.79 12.38 -19.30
N LEU A 61 9.01 12.57 -18.83
CA LEU A 61 9.72 13.84 -18.92
C LEU A 61 10.99 13.72 -19.76
N PHE A 62 11.39 14.80 -20.40
CA PHE A 62 12.68 14.91 -21.10
C PHE A 62 13.54 15.96 -20.41
N VAL A 63 14.52 15.51 -19.64
CA VAL A 63 15.32 16.38 -18.78
C VAL A 63 16.65 16.66 -19.47
N ARG A 64 16.91 17.94 -19.79
CA ARG A 64 18.19 18.40 -20.35
C ARG A 64 19.18 18.75 -19.24
N ASP A 65 18.89 19.79 -18.48
CA ASP A 65 19.74 20.29 -17.39
C ASP A 65 18.96 20.27 -16.06
N GLU A 66 17.83 20.99 -16.02
CA GLU A 66 16.89 20.98 -14.90
C GLU A 66 15.46 20.91 -15.46
N ASP A 67 14.58 20.22 -14.74
CA ASP A 67 13.14 20.24 -15.00
C ASP A 67 12.37 20.17 -13.69
N ARG A 68 11.10 20.60 -13.71
CA ARG A 68 10.24 20.62 -12.51
C ARG A 68 8.92 19.92 -12.77
N TYR A 69 8.48 19.14 -11.79
CA TYR A 69 7.20 18.45 -11.86
C TYR A 69 6.42 18.59 -10.55
N ALA A 70 5.23 19.16 -10.64
CA ALA A 70 4.35 19.40 -9.52
C ALA A 70 3.37 18.22 -9.33
N ILE A 71 3.40 17.60 -8.15
CA ILE A 71 2.42 16.60 -7.71
C ILE A 71 1.48 17.27 -6.69
N PRO A 72 0.25 17.65 -7.08
CA PRO A 72 -0.72 18.23 -6.15
C PRO A 72 -1.25 17.15 -5.20
N ILE A 73 -1.19 17.38 -3.90
CA ILE A 73 -1.81 16.52 -2.89
C ILE A 73 -3.21 17.03 -2.60
N ARG A 74 -4.18 16.11 -2.60
CA ARG A 74 -5.58 16.44 -2.32
C ARG A 74 -5.73 17.05 -0.93
N GLU A 75 -6.64 18.01 -0.79
CA GLU A 75 -6.96 18.65 0.49
C GLU A 75 -7.60 17.67 1.48
N ASP A 76 -8.37 16.70 0.98
CA ASP A 76 -9.05 15.66 1.76
C ASP A 76 -8.20 14.39 1.96
N ALA A 77 -6.91 14.44 1.60
CA ALA A 77 -6.01 13.30 1.73
C ALA A 77 -5.87 12.87 3.20
N TYR A 78 -6.03 11.57 3.45
CA TYR A 78 -5.81 10.98 4.77
C TYR A 78 -4.32 10.89 5.10
N ALA A 79 -4.01 10.73 6.40
CA ALA A 79 -2.66 10.39 6.83
C ALA A 79 -2.23 9.04 6.24
N GLY A 80 -1.04 8.99 5.66
CA GLY A 80 -0.55 7.78 5.01
C GLY A 80 0.73 8.01 4.22
N PHE A 81 1.00 7.12 3.27
CA PHE A 81 2.14 7.25 2.38
C PHE A 81 1.85 6.68 1.00
N PHE A 82 2.56 7.20 0.01
CA PHE A 82 2.67 6.61 -1.33
C PHE A 82 4.12 6.67 -1.81
N ASP A 83 4.45 5.87 -2.81
CA ASP A 83 5.82 5.76 -3.32
C ASP A 83 5.90 6.32 -4.74
N VAL A 84 6.88 7.20 -5.00
CA VAL A 84 7.16 7.72 -6.33
C VAL A 84 8.37 7.02 -6.89
N SER A 85 8.21 6.40 -8.05
CA SER A 85 9.27 5.74 -8.80
C SER A 85 9.78 6.64 -9.92
N VAL A 86 11.10 6.75 -10.02
CA VAL A 86 11.82 7.41 -11.12
C VAL A 86 12.51 6.32 -11.92
N ILE A 87 12.27 6.30 -13.23
CA ILE A 87 12.76 5.26 -14.14
C ILE A 87 13.50 5.92 -15.28
N THR A 88 14.71 5.43 -15.59
CA THR A 88 15.59 5.95 -16.66
C THR A 88 16.17 4.81 -17.48
N GLY A 89 16.93 5.14 -18.54
CA GLY A 89 17.62 4.14 -19.37
C GLY A 89 16.66 3.15 -20.05
N TYR A 90 15.50 3.63 -20.51
CA TYR A 90 14.45 2.79 -21.12
C TYR A 90 13.95 1.66 -20.20
N GLY A 91 13.92 1.90 -18.89
CA GLY A 91 13.47 0.92 -17.89
C GLY A 91 14.59 0.13 -17.22
N ALA A 92 15.84 0.32 -17.64
CA ALA A 92 16.99 -0.39 -17.07
C ALA A 92 17.32 0.05 -15.64
N CYS A 93 17.05 1.32 -15.29
CA CYS A 93 17.36 1.88 -13.99
C CYS A 93 16.08 2.40 -13.32
N LYS A 94 15.86 2.02 -12.06
CA LYS A 94 14.71 2.44 -11.27
C LYS A 94 15.15 2.76 -9.84
N ALA A 95 14.70 3.90 -9.33
CA ALA A 95 14.78 4.26 -7.92
C ALA A 95 13.43 4.77 -7.44
N SER A 96 13.17 4.65 -6.15
CA SER A 96 11.90 5.06 -5.55
C SER A 96 12.13 5.78 -4.23
N PHE A 97 11.24 6.72 -3.91
CA PHE A 97 11.21 7.40 -2.62
C PHE A 97 9.79 7.46 -2.08
N ARG A 98 9.67 7.57 -0.76
CA ARG A 98 8.37 7.60 -0.08
C ARG A 98 7.92 9.03 0.16
N VAL A 99 6.66 9.30 -0.14
CA VAL A 99 5.97 10.54 0.22
C VAL A 99 5.05 10.25 1.39
N ILE A 100 5.28 10.91 2.52
CA ILE A 100 4.49 10.80 3.75
C ILE A 100 3.49 11.95 3.76
N VAL A 101 2.19 11.63 3.75
CA VAL A 101 1.12 12.62 3.87
C VAL A 101 0.78 12.79 5.34
N GLN A 102 0.97 14.00 5.85
CA GLN A 102 0.70 14.34 7.25
C GLN A 102 -0.80 14.21 7.56
N PRO A 103 -1.16 13.91 8.83
CA PRO A 103 -2.54 14.09 9.26
C PRO A 103 -2.97 15.55 9.07
N PRO A 104 -4.23 15.80 8.66
CA PRO A 104 -4.73 17.17 8.56
C PRO A 104 -4.52 17.87 9.90
N ALA A 105 -3.99 19.09 9.85
CA ALA A 105 -3.79 19.91 11.03
C ALA A 105 -5.16 20.08 11.72
N ARG A 106 -5.37 19.34 12.80
CA ARG A 106 -6.55 19.50 13.63
C ARG A 106 -6.45 20.91 14.19
N ALA A 107 -7.35 21.80 13.78
CA ALA A 107 -7.54 23.04 14.51
C ALA A 107 -7.71 22.67 15.98
N GLU A 108 -6.85 23.21 16.85
CA GLU A 108 -7.01 23.07 18.28
C GLU A 108 -8.33 23.75 18.66
N GLU A 109 -9.42 23.00 18.62
CA GLU A 109 -10.59 23.34 19.41
C GLU A 109 -10.14 23.37 20.87
N PRO A 110 -10.45 24.44 21.64
CA PRO A 110 -10.12 24.48 23.05
C PRO A 110 -10.77 23.26 23.71
N VAL A 111 -9.95 22.33 24.16
CA VAL A 111 -10.36 21.07 24.77
C VAL A 111 -11.20 21.40 26.01
N PRO A 112 -12.50 21.07 26.06
CA PRO A 112 -13.20 21.01 27.32
C PRO A 112 -12.59 19.83 28.08
N GLU A 113 -12.12 20.11 29.29
CA GLU A 113 -11.65 19.09 30.21
C GLU A 113 -12.79 18.07 30.46
N GLU A 114 -12.42 16.79 30.46
CA GLU A 114 -13.23 15.59 30.74
C GLU A 114 -14.05 14.97 29.59
N ALA A 115 -13.47 13.93 28.99
CA ALA A 115 -14.03 12.58 29.07
C ALA A 115 -12.94 11.56 28.77
N ARG A 116 -12.54 10.76 29.77
CA ARG A 116 -11.72 9.56 29.54
C ARG A 116 -12.48 8.66 28.57
N ILE A 117 -12.02 8.58 27.33
CA ILE A 117 -12.56 7.63 26.36
C ILE A 117 -12.30 6.23 26.91
N PRO A 118 -13.33 5.40 27.15
CA PRO A 118 -13.09 4.02 27.54
C PRO A 118 -12.35 3.33 26.39
N VAL A 119 -11.17 2.77 26.68
CA VAL A 119 -10.41 1.94 25.75
C VAL A 119 -11.34 0.84 25.26
N ARG A 120 -11.83 0.94 24.02
CA ARG A 120 -12.61 -0.13 23.40
C ARG A 120 -11.70 -1.37 23.37
N PRO A 121 -12.07 -2.49 24.01
CA PRO A 121 -11.24 -3.68 23.96
C PRO A 121 -11.09 -4.10 22.50
N ALA A 122 -9.85 -4.39 22.09
CA ALA A 122 -9.57 -4.96 20.79
C ALA A 122 -10.55 -6.10 20.52
N ARG A 123 -11.34 -6.01 19.45
CA ARG A 123 -12.34 -7.02 19.06
C ARG A 123 -11.59 -8.33 18.83
N ARG A 124 -11.52 -9.18 19.86
CA ARG A 124 -10.91 -10.52 19.75
C ARG A 124 -11.62 -11.23 18.61
N ARG A 125 -10.88 -11.52 17.54
CA ARG A 125 -11.36 -12.26 16.37
C ARG A 125 -11.72 -13.66 16.87
N ARG A 126 -13.00 -13.86 17.21
CA ARG A 126 -13.50 -15.16 17.67
C ARG A 126 -13.49 -16.09 16.47
N PHE A 127 -12.69 -17.15 16.53
CA PHE A 127 -12.75 -18.19 15.52
C PHE A 127 -14.14 -18.82 15.60
N PRO A 128 -14.87 -18.93 14.48
CA PRO A 128 -16.23 -19.45 14.52
C PRO A 128 -16.20 -20.94 14.87
N LEU A 129 -16.66 -21.27 16.09
CA LEU A 129 -16.81 -22.64 16.59
C LEU A 129 -17.38 -23.63 15.54
N PRO A 130 -18.46 -23.31 14.79
CA PRO A 130 -18.99 -24.22 13.79
C PRO A 130 -18.00 -24.52 12.65
N ALA A 131 -17.18 -23.55 12.23
CA ALA A 131 -16.17 -23.82 11.20
C ALA A 131 -15.02 -24.68 11.73
N GLY A 132 -14.63 -24.49 12.99
CA GLY A 132 -13.65 -25.35 13.65
C GLY A 132 -14.11 -26.81 13.72
N MET A 133 -15.39 -27.04 14.01
CA MET A 133 -15.99 -28.39 14.03
C MET A 133 -16.01 -29.03 12.64
N LEU A 134 -16.32 -28.26 11.59
CA LEU A 134 -16.30 -28.75 10.20
C LEU A 134 -14.89 -29.11 9.71
N LEU A 135 -13.87 -28.33 10.11
CA LEU A 135 -12.47 -28.65 9.84
C LEU A 135 -12.04 -29.95 10.54
N ALA A 136 -12.39 -30.10 11.82
CA ALA A 136 -12.08 -31.32 12.57
C ALA A 136 -12.79 -32.55 11.97
N ALA A 137 -14.06 -32.42 11.61
CA ALA A 137 -14.83 -33.48 10.96
C ALA A 137 -14.23 -33.87 9.59
N SER A 138 -13.83 -32.89 8.78
CA SER A 138 -13.15 -33.12 7.51
C SER A 138 -11.86 -33.91 7.69
N LEU A 139 -11.03 -33.53 8.68
CA LEU A 139 -9.77 -34.22 8.95
C LEU A 139 -9.98 -35.67 9.41
N LEU A 140 -10.99 -35.92 10.25
CA LEU A 140 -11.35 -37.27 10.70
C LEU A 140 -11.87 -38.13 9.54
N LEU A 141 -12.75 -37.58 8.69
CA LEU A 141 -13.28 -38.29 7.52
C LEU A 141 -12.17 -38.62 6.52
N TYR A 142 -11.26 -37.69 6.26
CA TYR A 142 -10.12 -37.90 5.37
C TYR A 142 -9.14 -38.95 5.94
N SER A 143 -8.86 -38.89 7.24
CA SER A 143 -8.03 -39.89 7.92
C SER A 143 -8.67 -41.28 7.90
N SER A 144 -9.99 -41.34 8.06
CA SER A 144 -10.76 -42.59 7.96
C SER A 144 -10.75 -43.15 6.53
N TRP A 145 -10.82 -42.30 5.51
CA TRP A 145 -10.62 -42.72 4.11
C TRP A 145 -9.26 -43.38 3.89
N LEU A 146 -8.17 -42.86 4.47
CA LEU A 146 -6.83 -43.45 4.32
C LEU A 146 -6.77 -44.90 4.82
N LEU A 147 -7.57 -45.23 5.85
CA LEU A 147 -7.62 -46.56 6.47
C LEU A 147 -8.55 -47.51 5.72
N PHE A 148 -9.76 -47.07 5.38
CA PHE A 148 -10.82 -47.92 4.82
C PHE A 148 -10.92 -47.89 3.30
N ARG A 149 -10.22 -46.95 2.63
CA ARG A 149 -10.21 -46.73 1.17
C ARG A 149 -11.59 -46.56 0.53
N LEU A 150 -12.60 -46.16 1.32
CA LEU A 150 -13.96 -45.90 0.85
C LEU A 150 -14.07 -44.50 0.24
N GLU A 151 -14.22 -44.39 -1.08
CA GLU A 151 -14.23 -43.10 -1.78
C GLU A 151 -15.30 -42.12 -1.27
N ALA A 152 -16.45 -42.63 -0.80
CA ALA A 152 -17.50 -41.82 -0.19
C ALA A 152 -17.00 -40.95 0.97
N LEU A 153 -16.04 -41.43 1.77
CA LEU A 153 -15.46 -40.68 2.88
C LEU A 153 -14.60 -39.50 2.41
N ASN A 154 -13.91 -39.65 1.27
CA ASN A 154 -13.12 -38.58 0.67
C ASN A 154 -14.04 -37.46 0.16
N TYR A 155 -15.13 -37.81 -0.55
CA TYR A 155 -16.11 -36.83 -1.01
C TYR A 155 -16.79 -36.09 0.15
N LEU A 156 -17.13 -36.80 1.24
CA LEU A 156 -17.69 -36.19 2.45
C LEU A 156 -16.69 -35.28 3.17
N ALA A 157 -15.41 -35.68 3.26
CA ALA A 157 -14.36 -34.86 3.84
C ALA A 157 -14.17 -33.55 3.08
N PHE A 158 -14.19 -33.62 1.74
CA PHE A 158 -14.08 -32.46 0.87
C PHE A 158 -15.27 -31.50 1.03
N LEU A 159 -16.50 -32.03 1.04
CA LEU A 159 -17.72 -31.24 1.27
C LEU A 159 -17.71 -30.55 2.63
N ALA A 160 -17.32 -31.26 3.69
CA ALA A 160 -17.21 -30.69 5.04
C ALA A 160 -16.18 -29.56 5.11
N LEU A 161 -15.03 -29.71 4.45
CA LEU A 161 -13.99 -28.67 4.39
C LEU A 161 -14.50 -27.42 3.68
N LEU A 162 -15.12 -27.61 2.52
CA LEU A 162 -15.64 -26.53 1.69
C LEU A 162 -16.72 -25.74 2.42
N LEU A 163 -17.66 -26.42 3.10
CA LEU A 163 -18.65 -25.80 3.98
C LEU A 163 -18.01 -25.01 5.13
N GLY A 164 -16.94 -25.53 5.73
CA GLY A 164 -16.18 -24.83 6.77
C GLY A 164 -15.57 -23.52 6.28
N VAL A 165 -14.98 -23.53 5.08
CA VAL A 165 -14.41 -22.33 4.43
C VAL A 165 -15.50 -21.30 4.15
N PHE A 166 -16.64 -21.71 3.59
CA PHE A 166 -17.76 -20.80 3.32
C PHE A 166 -18.35 -20.21 4.60
N ALA A 167 -18.44 -20.99 5.69
CA ALA A 167 -18.92 -20.50 6.98
C ALA A 167 -17.99 -19.42 7.56
N VAL A 168 -16.67 -19.59 7.48
CA VAL A 168 -15.70 -18.55 7.88
C VAL A 168 -15.84 -17.31 7.01
N TRP A 169 -15.95 -17.49 5.69
CA TRP A 169 -16.05 -16.39 4.75
C TRP A 169 -17.32 -15.56 4.93
N TYR A 170 -18.47 -16.21 5.15
CA TYR A 170 -19.74 -15.54 5.45
C TYR A 170 -19.67 -14.76 6.77
N TRP A 171 -19.09 -15.36 7.82
CA TRP A 171 -18.93 -14.68 9.11
C TRP A 171 -18.01 -13.46 8.99
N GLN A 172 -16.92 -13.52 8.21
CA GLN A 172 -16.02 -12.37 8.05
C GLN A 172 -16.66 -11.18 7.29
N ARG A 173 -17.70 -11.43 6.49
CA ARG A 173 -18.41 -10.39 5.71
C ARG A 173 -19.63 -9.77 6.43
N SER A 174 -20.12 -10.37 7.51
CA SER A 174 -21.24 -9.85 8.34
C SER A 174 -20.72 -9.14 9.58
#